data_AF-A0A0P6XJ68-F1
#
_entry.id   AF-A0A0P6XJ68-F1
#
_cell.length_a   1.000
_cell.length_b   1.000
_cell.length_c   1.000
_cell.angle_alpha   90.00
_cell.angle_beta   90.00
_cell.angle_gamma   90.00
#
_symmetry.space_group_name_H-M   'P 1'
#
loop_
_entity.id
_entity.type
_entity.pdbx_description
1 polymer ?
#
loop_
_entity_poly.entity_id
_entity_poly.type
_entity_poly.pdbx_seq_one_letter_code
_entity_poly.pdbx_strand_id
1 'polypeptide(L)'
;MAFQYQKAGFAVVMDDFFDPHQLSEYRAFADQPGIHKVLLLPEQETAHARNLKRSGDDPAREYIDIGIRSVYAQLNASMESLRAAGWILIDTTHLSIEETVREILSRSSA
;
A
#
# COMPACT_ATOMS: atom_id res chain seq x y z
N MET A 1 18.24 4.54 3.69
CA MET A 1 18.80 3.46 2.84
C MET A 1 18.26 3.47 1.41
N ALA A 2 16.95 3.63 1.18
CA ALA A 2 16.35 3.57 -0.17
C ALA A 2 17.10 4.37 -1.26
N PHE A 3 17.46 5.64 -1.00
CA PHE A 3 18.24 6.43 -1.98
C PHE A 3 19.64 5.88 -2.28
N GLN A 4 20.30 5.25 -1.31
CA GLN A 4 21.62 4.68 -1.55
C GLN A 4 21.53 3.46 -2.48
N TYR A 5 20.51 2.61 -2.28
CA TYR A 5 20.25 1.49 -3.18
C TYR A 5 19.84 1.95 -4.58
N GLN A 6 18.96 2.96 -4.67
CA GLN A 6 18.58 3.53 -5.95
C GLN A 6 19.79 4.11 -6.70
N LYS A 7 20.66 4.87 -6.02
CA LYS A 7 21.91 5.40 -6.61
C LYS A 7 22.89 4.31 -7.04
N ALA A 8 22.86 3.15 -6.39
CA ALA A 8 23.65 1.99 -6.78
C ALA A 8 23.05 1.20 -7.95
N GLY A 9 21.91 1.64 -8.52
CA GLY A 9 21.29 1.03 -9.70
C GLY A 9 20.22 -0.02 -9.39
N PHE A 10 19.80 -0.17 -8.13
CA PHE A 10 18.73 -1.09 -7.76
C PHE A 10 17.35 -0.44 -7.92
N ALA A 11 16.37 -1.24 -8.35
CA ALA A 11 14.96 -0.93 -8.13
C ALA A 11 14.64 -1.12 -6.64
N VAL A 12 13.98 -0.14 -6.03
CA VAL A 12 13.64 -0.17 -4.59
C VAL A 12 12.14 -0.13 -4.44
N VAL A 13 11.60 -1.11 -3.72
CA VAL A 13 10.20 -1.16 -3.31
C VAL A 13 10.16 -1.11 -1.79
N MET A 14 9.32 -0.25 -1.23
CA MET A 14 9.04 -0.16 0.20
C MET A 14 7.59 -0.59 0.40
N ASP A 15 7.40 -1.62 1.20
CA ASP A 15 6.09 -2.16 1.54
C ASP A 15 5.77 -1.81 2.99
N ASP A 16 4.61 -1.19 3.19
CA ASP A 16 4.11 -0.86 4.52
C ASP A 16 2.57 -0.71 4.48
N PHE A 17 1.95 -0.75 5.66
CA PHE A 17 0.54 -0.43 5.80
C PHE A 17 0.33 1.08 5.89
N PHE A 18 -0.90 1.52 5.61
CA PHE A 18 -1.26 2.92 5.73
C PHE A 18 -1.44 3.32 7.20
N ASP A 19 -0.62 4.26 7.66
CA ASP A 19 -0.80 4.99 8.92
C ASP A 19 -0.67 6.51 8.65
N PRO A 20 -1.74 7.30 8.82
CA PRO A 20 -1.73 8.74 8.58
C PRO A 20 -0.74 9.49 9.48
N HIS A 21 -0.32 8.90 10.61
CA HIS A 21 0.67 9.48 11.52
C HIS A 21 2.11 9.14 11.11
N GLN A 22 2.35 7.98 10.48
CA GLN A 22 3.69 7.53 10.05
C GLN A 22 4.06 7.90 8.61
N LEU A 23 3.16 8.52 7.83
CA LEU A 23 3.54 9.14 6.54
C LEU A 23 4.68 10.17 6.66
N SER A 24 4.90 10.71 7.87
CA SER A 24 6.01 11.62 8.15
C SER A 24 7.38 10.99 7.93
N GLU A 25 7.54 9.69 8.15
CA GLU A 25 8.79 8.95 7.92
C GLU A 25 9.15 8.91 6.42
N TYR A 26 8.13 8.96 5.57
CA TYR A 26 8.28 9.01 4.12
C TYR A 26 8.34 10.43 3.54
N ARG A 27 8.29 11.48 4.39
CA ARG A 27 8.32 12.88 3.93
C ARG A 27 9.56 13.18 3.08
N ALA A 28 10.69 12.53 3.36
CA ALA A 28 11.90 12.68 2.55
C ALA A 28 11.73 12.25 1.08
N PHE A 29 10.71 11.45 0.76
CA PHE A 29 10.40 10.96 -0.59
C PHE A 29 9.25 11.72 -1.26
N ALA A 30 8.51 12.58 -0.53
CA ALA A 30 7.23 13.11 -0.98
C ALA A 30 7.31 13.91 -2.30
N ASP A 31 8.40 14.66 -2.48
CA ASP A 31 8.62 15.55 -3.63
C ASP A 31 9.76 15.07 -4.54
N GLN A 32 10.23 13.83 -4.36
CA GLN A 32 11.37 13.33 -5.11
C GLN A 32 10.93 12.78 -6.47
N PRO A 33 11.54 13.24 -7.58
CA PRO A 33 11.27 12.71 -8.90
C PRO A 33 11.55 11.19 -8.96
N GLY A 34 10.68 10.45 -9.66
CA GLY A 34 10.83 9.00 -9.83
C GLY A 34 10.38 8.15 -8.64
N ILE A 35 9.74 8.76 -7.63
CA ILE A 35 9.03 8.01 -6.58
C ILE A 35 7.56 7.87 -6.96
N HIS A 36 7.09 6.63 -7.02
CA HIS A 36 5.68 6.30 -7.25
C HIS A 36 5.06 5.81 -5.95
N LYS A 37 4.06 6.56 -5.46
CA LYS A 37 3.30 6.21 -4.25
C LYS A 37 2.07 5.42 -4.66
N VAL A 38 1.99 4.16 -4.26
CA VAL A 38 0.91 3.26 -4.65
C VAL A 38 0.15 2.81 -3.41
N LEU A 39 -1.17 2.88 -3.46
CA LEU A 39 -2.06 2.31 -2.45
C LEU A 39 -2.83 1.15 -3.08
N LEU A 40 -2.66 -0.04 -2.53
CA LEU A 40 -3.45 -1.22 -2.88
C LEU A 40 -4.69 -1.25 -1.99
N LEU A 41 -5.86 -1.09 -2.60
CA LEU A 41 -7.12 -0.86 -1.91
C LEU A 41 -8.18 -1.87 -2.34
N PRO A 42 -8.12 -3.13 -1.90
CA PRO A 42 -9.24 -4.03 -2.08
C PRO A 42 -10.45 -3.57 -1.24
N GLU A 43 -11.62 -4.14 -1.45
CA GLU A 43 -12.71 -4.06 -0.48
C GLU A 43 -12.26 -4.62 0.88
N GLN A 44 -12.78 -4.02 1.95
CA GLN A 44 -12.41 -4.42 3.32
C GLN A 44 -12.72 -5.90 3.58
N GLU A 45 -13.85 -6.39 3.09
CA GLU A 45 -14.24 -7.81 3.20
C GLU A 45 -13.24 -8.72 2.48
N THR A 46 -12.74 -8.30 1.32
CA THR A 46 -11.71 -9.03 0.57
C THR A 46 -10.38 -9.04 1.34
N ALA A 47 -9.99 -7.95 2.00
CA ALA A 47 -8.81 -7.92 2.86
C ALA A 47 -8.94 -8.90 4.05
N HIS A 48 -10.10 -8.92 4.71
CA HIS A 48 -10.40 -9.88 5.79
C HIS A 48 -10.32 -11.34 5.29
N ALA A 49 -10.94 -11.64 4.16
CA ALA A 49 -10.91 -12.98 3.57
C ALA A 49 -9.49 -13.44 3.22
N ARG A 50 -8.65 -12.53 2.69
CA ARG A 50 -7.24 -12.80 2.40
C ARG A 50 -6.42 -13.02 3.67
N ASN A 51 -6.65 -12.24 4.72
CA ASN A 51 -6.01 -12.45 6.02
C ASN A 51 -6.38 -13.82 6.60
N LEU A 52 -7.66 -14.19 6.60
CA LEU A 52 -8.13 -15.49 7.08
C LEU A 52 -7.45 -16.64 6.32
N LYS A 53 -7.43 -16.57 4.98
CA LYS A 53 -6.82 -17.59 4.12
C LYS A 53 -5.32 -17.73 4.36
N ARG A 54 -4.61 -16.63 4.62
CA ARG A 54 -3.15 -16.61 4.82
C ARG A 54 -2.75 -17.08 6.21
N SER A 55 -3.45 -16.61 7.24
CA SER A 55 -3.04 -16.76 8.63
C SER A 55 -3.49 -18.09 9.24
N GLY A 56 -4.52 -18.75 8.69
CA GLY A 56 -5.00 -20.02 9.25
C GLY A 56 -5.36 -19.88 10.73
N ASP A 57 -4.77 -20.71 11.59
CA ASP A 57 -4.96 -20.68 13.05
C ASP A 57 -3.87 -19.89 13.80
N ASP A 58 -3.12 -19.03 13.12
CA ASP A 58 -2.11 -18.18 13.75
C ASP A 58 -2.75 -17.24 14.80
N PRO A 59 -2.24 -17.18 16.04
CA PRO A 59 -2.76 -16.29 17.09
C PRO A 59 -2.78 -14.80 16.70
N ALA A 60 -1.90 -14.36 15.80
CA ALA A 60 -1.87 -12.99 15.31
C ALA A 60 -3.01 -12.66 14.32
N ARG A 61 -3.78 -13.66 13.86
CA ARG A 61 -4.87 -13.46 12.89
C ARG A 61 -5.87 -12.42 13.38
N GLU A 62 -6.33 -12.52 14.63
CA GLU A 62 -7.33 -11.62 15.20
C GLU A 62 -6.77 -10.20 15.36
N TYR A 63 -5.51 -10.08 15.76
CA TYR A 63 -4.82 -8.80 15.83
C TYR A 63 -4.78 -8.11 14.45
N ILE A 64 -4.43 -8.85 13.39
CA ILE A 64 -4.43 -8.32 12.01
C ILE A 64 -5.85 -8.01 11.54
N ASP A 65 -6.86 -8.81 11.91
CA ASP A 65 -8.26 -8.55 11.56
C ASP A 65 -8.75 -7.21 12.13
N ILE A 66 -8.44 -6.95 13.41
CA ILE A 66 -8.72 -5.66 14.05
C ILE A 66 -7.95 -4.54 13.35
N GLY A 67 -6.67 -4.76 13.04
CA GLY A 67 -5.82 -3.82 12.31
C GLY A 67 -6.42 -3.41 10.96
N ILE A 68 -6.95 -4.36 10.19
CA ILE A 68 -7.64 -4.08 8.92
C ILE A 68 -8.79 -3.08 9.14
N ARG A 69 -9.62 -3.27 10.16
CA ARG A 69 -10.74 -2.35 10.46
C ARG A 69 -10.24 -0.94 10.77
N SER A 70 -9.21 -0.84 11.60
CA SER A 70 -8.62 0.46 11.98
C SER A 70 -8.01 1.18 10.78
N VAL A 71 -7.26 0.48 9.93
CA VAL A 71 -6.64 1.06 8.73
C VAL A 71 -7.69 1.53 7.74
N TYR A 72 -8.75 0.75 7.48
CA TYR A 72 -9.82 1.17 6.56
C TYR A 72 -10.58 2.40 7.05
N ALA A 73 -10.83 2.50 8.36
CA ALA A 73 -11.47 3.68 8.93
C ALA A 73 -10.63 4.96 8.67
N GLN A 74 -9.31 4.86 8.80
CA GLN A 74 -8.38 5.97 8.55
C GLN A 74 -8.23 6.28 7.05
N LEU A 75 -8.15 5.24 6.22
CA LEU A 75 -8.07 5.38 4.76
C LEU A 75 -9.28 6.11 4.22
N ASN A 76 -10.49 5.70 4.61
CA ASN A 76 -11.74 6.32 4.16
C ASN A 76 -11.78 7.83 4.46
N ALA A 77 -11.24 8.24 5.62
CA ALA A 77 -11.12 9.65 5.96
C ALA A 77 -10.05 10.42 5.15
N SER A 78 -9.08 9.71 4.57
CA SER A 78 -7.90 10.28 3.90
C SER A 78 -7.95 10.19 2.37
N MET A 79 -8.90 9.46 1.79
CA MET A 79 -8.96 9.13 0.35
C MET A 79 -8.83 10.35 -0.58
N GLU A 80 -9.56 11.43 -0.33
CA GLU A 80 -9.49 12.63 -1.16
C GLU A 80 -8.11 13.29 -1.09
N SER A 81 -7.55 13.40 0.12
CA SER A 81 -6.22 13.97 0.32
C SER A 81 -5.12 13.14 -0.36
N LEU A 82 -5.23 11.82 -0.35
CA LEU A 82 -4.29 10.91 -1.01
C LEU A 82 -4.35 11.06 -2.53
N ARG A 83 -5.55 11.16 -3.11
CA ARG A 83 -5.72 11.46 -4.54
C ARG A 83 -5.10 12.81 -4.90
N ALA A 84 -5.38 13.85 -4.13
CA ALA A 84 -4.81 15.18 -4.33
C ALA A 84 -3.28 15.20 -4.21
N ALA A 85 -2.71 14.35 -3.35
CA ALA A 85 -1.28 14.15 -3.18
C ALA A 85 -0.63 13.24 -4.25
N GLY A 86 -1.38 12.86 -5.30
CA GLY A 86 -0.87 12.12 -6.45
C GLY A 86 -0.61 10.63 -6.19
N TRP A 87 -1.23 10.04 -5.16
CA TRP A 87 -1.15 8.60 -4.96
C TRP A 87 -1.84 7.85 -6.11
N ILE A 88 -1.26 6.71 -6.49
CA ILE A 88 -1.85 5.76 -7.44
C ILE A 88 -2.70 4.79 -6.62
N LEU A 89 -4.01 4.96 -6.68
CA LEU A 89 -4.96 4.09 -5.97
C LEU A 89 -5.39 2.96 -6.90
N ILE A 90 -5.11 1.72 -6.50
CA ILE A 90 -5.42 0.51 -7.26
C ILE A 90 -6.41 -0.33 -6.47
N ASP A 91 -7.61 -0.49 -7.01
CA ASP A 91 -8.54 -1.50 -6.49
C ASP A 91 -8.04 -2.89 -6.87
N THR A 92 -7.70 -3.68 -5.86
CA THR A 92 -7.17 -5.04 -6.05
C THR A 92 -8.19 -6.11 -5.70
N THR A 93 -9.46 -5.77 -5.49
CA THR A 93 -10.53 -6.68 -5.02
C THR A 93 -10.59 -7.94 -5.87
N HIS A 94 -10.60 -7.77 -7.20
CA HIS A 94 -10.73 -8.87 -8.16
C HIS A 94 -9.44 -9.19 -8.92
N LEU A 95 -8.34 -8.53 -8.60
CA LEU A 95 -7.08 -8.74 -9.30
C LEU A 95 -6.33 -9.96 -8.74
N SER A 96 -5.74 -10.76 -9.63
CA SER A 96 -4.67 -11.68 -9.29
C SER A 96 -3.40 -10.92 -8.87
N ILE A 97 -2.40 -11.65 -8.38
CA ILE A 97 -1.08 -11.07 -8.07
C ILE A 97 -0.45 -10.50 -9.36
N GLU A 98 -0.46 -11.26 -10.44
CA GLU A 98 0.11 -10.87 -11.74
C GLU A 98 -0.64 -9.69 -12.36
N GLU A 99 -1.95 -9.61 -12.19
CA GLU A 99 -2.76 -8.45 -12.61
C GLU A 99 -2.45 -7.23 -11.77
N THR A 100 -2.30 -7.39 -10.45
CA THR A 100 -1.90 -6.29 -9.55
C THR A 100 -0.53 -5.75 -9.94
N VAL A 101 0.46 -6.61 -10.19
CA VAL A 101 1.79 -6.18 -10.63
C VAL A 101 1.73 -5.45 -11.97
N ARG A 102 0.96 -5.96 -12.94
CA ARG A 102 0.76 -5.28 -14.23
C ARG A 102 0.14 -3.90 -14.06
N GLU A 103 -0.82 -3.76 -13.16
CA GLU A 103 -1.48 -2.48 -12.89
C GLU A 103 -0.57 -1.47 -12.18
N ILE A 104 0.31 -1.93 -11.30
CA ILE A 104 1.35 -1.08 -10.71
C ILE A 104 2.26 -0.57 -11.82
N LEU A 105 2.83 -1.48 -12.62
CA LEU A 105 3.77 -1.14 -13.68
C LEU A 105 3.15 -0.21 -14.73
N SER A 106 1.89 -0.44 -15.15
CA SER A 106 1.23 0.39 -16.16
C SER A 106 1.04 1.85 -15.71
N ARG A 107 0.88 2.07 -14.40
CA ARG A 107 0.66 3.40 -13.80
C ARG A 107 1.93 4.04 -13.22
N SER A 108 2.98 3.25 -13.01
CA SER A 108 4.27 3.70 -12.49
C SER A 108 5.37 3.74 -13.55
N SER A 109 5.04 3.51 -14.82
CA SER A 109 5.98 3.69 -15.93
C SER A 109 6.03 5.18 -16.29
N ALA A 110 7.21 5.78 -16.15
CA ALA A 110 7.54 7.08 -16.74
C ALA A 110 7.91 6.94 -18.21
#